data_AF-A0AAU0YFT8-F1
#
_entry.id   AF-A0AAU0YFT8-F1
#
_cell.length_a   1.000
_cell.length_b   1.000
_cell.length_c   1.000
_cell.angle_alpha   90.00
_cell.angle_beta   90.00
_cell.angle_gamma   90.00
#
_symmetry.space_group_name_H-M   'P 1'
#
loop_
_entity.id
_entity.type
_entity.pdbx_description
1 polymer ?
#
loop_
_entity_poly.entity_id
_entity_poly.type
_entity_poly.pdbx_seq_one_letter_code
_entity_poly.pdbx_strand_id
1 'polypeptide(L)'
;MTKDVIALTRRMPDPLTVLAGLLSGGPDKLVETVGEDAVVRLCDEQGRPLVSVEAPLLVQVAGEAERLLGATAPAVPFWWTEARATTGVEEAERLAGTFAARLIALAGGSAWPPEAARSVAVVKTDGVSVAPTPAAAQPAIDALTDKVAVVIQDRPVVAMTAWLSDAFRATADAELGLQIVTSPGTTLSPAVRNSLTGWPSRWVVQDERDGYYDGLSGAVLSWQNGMFATVEAADATPDDPRTPVAASFKEFADTGERQLAISFRTVHPAGDRLVLGGALESVWRELTGNPPAGWGTAEPANLPWSLRQLTDVAHDRSPAPTWVVVVGSPDRPGLATVRISRTTGGVEEDVTLAFGYGAGEEPPVDALPRVAEILATRHHLQSMLIQLRKARRDLAVPPRFEGPGVPVAFVLGAEEVREMPGDRARRTPLSEPPVQLGPKTRPALYYPLPGDPSDLSGWQDFERLMRHLKGA
;
A
#
# COMPACT_ATOMS: atom_id res chain seq x y z
N MET A 1 -13.53 -4.71 16.72
CA MET A 1 -12.93 -4.25 15.46
C MET A 1 -12.73 -2.76 15.59
N THR A 2 -11.50 -2.28 15.49
CA THR A 2 -11.13 -0.86 15.67
C THR A 2 -12.00 0.04 14.80
N LYS A 3 -12.55 1.11 15.37
CA LYS A 3 -13.42 2.04 14.65
C LYS A 3 -12.68 3.33 14.34
N ASP A 4 -11.99 3.31 13.21
CA ASP A 4 -11.45 4.52 12.61
C ASP A 4 -12.62 5.37 12.10
N VAL A 5 -12.62 6.67 12.43
CA VAL A 5 -13.61 7.64 11.96
C VAL A 5 -12.87 8.74 11.22
N ILE A 6 -13.31 9.02 10.00
CA ILE A 6 -12.66 9.99 9.11
C ILE A 6 -13.66 11.09 8.81
N ALA A 7 -13.30 12.32 9.14
CA ALA A 7 -14.06 13.49 8.74
C ALA A 7 -13.47 14.09 7.46
N LEU A 8 -14.33 14.29 6.45
CA LEU A 8 -14.02 14.89 5.17
C LEU A 8 -14.63 16.29 5.14
N THR A 9 -13.84 17.32 5.38
CA THR A 9 -14.32 18.69 5.60
C THR A 9 -13.90 19.67 4.51
N ARG A 10 -14.74 20.69 4.24
CA ARG A 10 -14.48 21.70 3.20
C ARG A 10 -13.54 22.82 3.66
N ARG A 11 -13.51 23.07 4.96
CA ARG A 11 -12.68 24.10 5.59
C ARG A 11 -11.68 23.42 6.51
N MET A 12 -10.50 24.02 6.65
CA MET A 12 -9.49 23.53 7.58
C MET A 12 -10.08 23.50 8.99
N PRO A 13 -10.10 22.34 9.66
CA PRO A 13 -10.35 22.30 11.09
C PRO A 13 -9.15 22.96 11.79
N ASP A 14 -9.34 24.16 12.32
CA ASP A 14 -8.29 24.81 13.11
C ASP A 14 -8.03 24.05 14.43
N PRO A 15 -6.86 24.25 15.07
CA PRO A 15 -6.55 23.53 16.31
C PRO A 15 -7.61 23.67 17.41
N LEU A 16 -8.27 24.82 17.51
CA LEU A 16 -9.35 25.04 18.48
C LEU A 16 -10.59 24.22 18.15
N THR A 17 -10.91 24.05 16.87
CA THR A 17 -12.01 23.21 16.38
C THR A 17 -11.74 21.75 16.68
N VAL A 18 -10.50 21.29 16.48
CA VAL A 18 -10.07 19.92 16.84
C VAL A 18 -10.17 19.71 18.34
N LEU A 19 -9.65 20.63 19.15
CA LEU A 19 -9.72 20.57 20.61
C LEU A 19 -11.17 20.61 21.13
N ALA A 20 -12.03 21.48 20.58
CA ALA A 20 -13.44 21.55 20.94
C ALA A 20 -14.19 20.26 20.58
N GLY A 21 -13.80 19.60 19.49
CA GLY A 21 -14.27 18.27 19.13
C GLY A 21 -13.83 17.18 20.13
N LEU A 22 -12.63 17.27 20.69
CA LEU A 22 -12.09 16.28 21.63
C LEU A 22 -12.59 16.45 23.07
N LEU A 23 -12.69 17.70 23.56
CA LEU A 23 -13.17 18.04 24.92
C LEU A 23 -14.66 17.75 25.14
N SER A 24 -15.33 17.15 24.16
CA SER A 24 -16.66 16.56 24.23
C SER A 24 -16.80 15.41 25.23
N GLY A 25 -15.68 14.81 25.66
CA GLY A 25 -15.64 13.68 26.60
C GLY A 25 -15.72 14.06 28.08
N GLY A 26 -15.84 15.36 28.40
CA GLY A 26 -15.85 15.89 29.76
C GLY A 26 -14.59 16.71 30.08
N PRO A 27 -14.63 17.58 31.11
CA PRO A 27 -13.54 18.48 31.47
C PRO A 27 -12.33 17.78 32.12
N ASP A 28 -12.51 16.56 32.63
CA ASP A 28 -11.50 15.81 33.38
C ASP A 28 -10.56 14.97 32.48
N LYS A 29 -10.63 15.17 31.16
CA LYS A 29 -9.81 14.44 30.20
C LYS A 29 -8.51 15.17 29.88
N LEU A 30 -7.42 14.42 29.89
CA LEU A 30 -6.10 14.93 29.55
C LEU A 30 -5.95 14.95 28.02
N VAL A 31 -5.39 16.05 27.50
CA VAL A 31 -5.00 16.16 26.09
C VAL A 31 -3.48 16.11 26.02
N GLU A 32 -2.95 15.16 25.26
CA GLU A 32 -1.51 14.99 25.02
C GLU A 32 -1.21 15.16 23.52
N THR A 33 -0.05 15.74 23.19
CA THR A 33 0.47 15.76 21.81
C THR A 33 1.66 14.81 21.69
N VAL A 34 1.70 14.04 20.59
CA VAL A 34 2.74 13.03 20.32
C VAL A 34 3.20 13.13 18.86
N GLY A 35 4.48 12.81 18.60
CA GLY A 35 5.05 12.76 17.24
C GLY A 35 5.19 14.14 16.59
N GLU A 36 6.06 15.00 17.14
CA GLU A 36 6.26 16.39 16.68
C GLU A 36 4.95 17.20 16.54
N ASP A 37 4.01 17.00 17.49
CA ASP A 37 2.67 17.60 17.50
C ASP A 37 1.74 17.20 16.34
N ALA A 38 2.08 16.13 15.59
CA ALA A 38 1.25 15.63 14.48
C ALA A 38 0.04 14.81 14.94
N VAL A 39 0.03 14.32 16.19
CA VAL A 39 -1.09 13.55 16.77
C VAL A 39 -1.55 14.18 18.09
N VAL A 40 -2.86 14.40 18.21
CA VAL A 40 -3.52 14.83 19.45
C VAL A 40 -4.27 13.64 20.05
N ARG A 41 -4.03 13.35 21.33
CA ARG A 41 -4.68 12.24 22.05
C ARG A 41 -5.59 12.78 23.14
N LEU A 42 -6.80 12.23 23.19
CA LEU A 42 -7.68 12.32 24.35
C LEU A 42 -7.42 11.10 25.23
N CYS A 43 -7.01 11.34 26.47
CA CYS A 43 -6.67 10.30 27.43
C CYS A 43 -7.68 10.24 28.59
N ASP A 44 -7.76 9.09 29.25
CA ASP A 44 -8.44 8.96 30.52
C ASP A 44 -7.65 9.62 31.67
N GLU A 45 -8.20 9.57 32.89
CA GLU A 45 -7.62 10.20 34.09
C GLU A 45 -6.23 9.65 34.45
N GLN A 46 -5.90 8.44 33.97
CA GLN A 46 -4.63 7.78 34.19
C GLN A 46 -3.63 8.03 33.04
N GLY A 47 -3.99 8.88 32.07
CA GLY A 47 -3.15 9.21 30.91
C GLY A 47 -3.17 8.18 29.79
N ARG A 48 -4.14 7.25 29.78
CA ARG A 48 -4.22 6.20 28.76
C ARG A 48 -5.04 6.68 27.56
N PRO A 49 -4.63 6.41 26.32
CA PRO A 49 -5.32 6.93 25.14
C PRO A 49 -6.71 6.32 24.99
N LEU A 50 -7.70 7.17 24.74
CA LEU A 50 -9.07 6.80 24.35
C LEU A 50 -9.29 7.08 22.86
N VAL A 51 -8.90 8.26 22.39
CA VAL A 51 -9.00 8.64 20.98
C VAL A 51 -7.71 9.33 20.58
N SER A 52 -7.16 8.96 19.43
CA SER A 52 -6.01 9.64 18.83
C SER A 52 -6.43 10.25 17.50
N VAL A 53 -6.07 11.51 17.25
CA VAL A 53 -6.44 12.27 16.07
C VAL A 53 -5.19 12.75 15.36
N GLU A 54 -5.09 12.46 14.07
CA GLU A 54 -4.02 12.99 13.23
C GLU A 54 -4.29 14.43 12.82
N ALA A 55 -3.22 15.20 12.62
CA ALA A 55 -3.28 16.51 12.00
C ALA A 55 -4.11 16.46 10.70
N PRO A 56 -5.05 17.41 10.48
CA PRO A 56 -5.83 17.45 9.25
C PRO A 56 -4.94 17.51 8.00
N LEU A 57 -5.15 16.57 7.09
CA LEU A 57 -4.42 16.42 5.84
C LEU A 57 -5.19 17.09 4.70
N LEU A 58 -4.59 18.06 4.01
CA LEU A 58 -5.18 18.67 2.82
C LEU A 58 -5.03 17.74 1.62
N VAL A 59 -6.13 17.14 1.16
CA VAL A 59 -6.19 16.27 -0.01
C VAL A 59 -6.54 17.11 -1.24
N GLN A 60 -5.61 17.16 -2.19
CA GLN A 60 -5.76 17.87 -3.46
C GLN A 60 -5.97 16.94 -4.67
N VAL A 61 -6.00 15.63 -4.41
CA VAL A 61 -6.11 14.58 -5.44
C VAL A 61 -7.53 14.02 -5.43
N ALA A 62 -8.20 14.05 -6.58
CA ALA A 62 -9.57 13.57 -6.70
C ALA A 62 -9.62 12.03 -6.61
N GLY A 63 -10.69 11.49 -6.00
CA GLY A 63 -10.97 10.06 -5.98
C GLY A 63 -10.43 9.28 -4.78
N GLU A 64 -9.59 9.88 -3.93
CA GLU A 64 -8.98 9.15 -2.81
C GLU A 64 -10.00 8.70 -1.75
N ALA A 65 -11.03 9.50 -1.50
CA ALA A 65 -12.09 9.10 -0.55
C ALA A 65 -12.95 7.96 -1.11
N GLU A 66 -13.28 8.01 -2.40
CA GLU A 66 -14.00 6.94 -3.08
C GLU A 66 -13.16 5.66 -3.11
N ARG A 67 -11.86 5.78 -3.41
CA ARG A 67 -10.92 4.66 -3.49
C ARG A 67 -10.68 3.99 -2.14
N LEU A 68 -10.50 4.76 -1.07
CA LEU A 68 -10.11 4.21 0.24
C LEU A 68 -11.29 3.92 1.17
N LEU A 69 -12.38 4.69 1.06
CA LEU A 69 -13.50 4.62 1.99
C LEU A 69 -14.82 4.20 1.30
N GLY A 70 -14.87 4.18 -0.04
CA GLY A 70 -16.13 4.08 -0.77
C GLY A 70 -17.07 5.26 -0.48
N ALA A 71 -16.52 6.39 -0.01
CA ALA A 71 -17.29 7.55 0.42
C ALA A 71 -17.23 8.66 -0.63
N THR A 72 -18.34 9.40 -0.79
CA THR A 72 -18.36 10.61 -1.61
C THR A 72 -17.74 11.78 -0.85
N ALA A 73 -16.64 12.32 -1.38
CA ALA A 73 -15.98 13.48 -0.81
C ALA A 73 -16.54 14.83 -1.33
N PRO A 74 -16.24 15.95 -0.64
CA PRO A 74 -16.31 17.26 -1.25
C PRO A 74 -15.38 17.37 -2.48
N ALA A 75 -15.63 18.34 -3.35
CA ALA A 75 -14.69 18.67 -4.44
C ALA A 75 -13.32 19.05 -3.87
N VAL A 76 -12.26 18.62 -4.54
CA VAL A 76 -10.88 18.97 -4.14
C VAL A 76 -10.63 20.49 -4.29
N PRO A 77 -9.82 21.09 -3.40
CA PRO A 77 -9.19 20.44 -2.25
C PRO A 77 -10.15 20.32 -1.05
N PHE A 78 -9.99 19.26 -0.26
CA PHE A 78 -10.72 19.04 1.00
C PHE A 78 -9.78 18.55 2.10
N TRP A 79 -10.24 18.60 3.35
CA TRP A 79 -9.47 18.19 4.51
C TRP A 79 -9.90 16.81 4.99
N TRP A 80 -8.93 15.93 5.18
CA TRP A 80 -9.07 14.60 5.74
C TRP A 80 -8.57 14.62 7.18
N THR A 81 -9.43 14.29 8.14
CA THR A 81 -9.05 14.18 9.55
C THR A 81 -9.40 12.79 10.05
N GLU A 82 -8.39 12.01 10.40
CA GLU A 82 -8.53 10.65 10.90
C GLU A 82 -8.51 10.64 12.43
N ALA A 83 -9.51 10.01 13.03
CA ALA A 83 -9.63 9.75 14.46
C ALA A 83 -9.71 8.25 14.70
N ARG A 84 -8.81 7.73 15.53
CA ARG A 84 -8.75 6.32 15.90
C ARG A 84 -9.17 6.15 17.35
N ALA A 85 -10.19 5.33 17.57
CA ALA A 85 -10.62 4.91 18.89
C ALA A 85 -9.78 3.73 19.39
N THR A 86 -9.54 3.69 20.71
CA THR A 86 -8.92 2.54 21.35
C THR A 86 -9.79 1.29 21.24
N THR A 87 -9.20 0.21 20.76
CA THR A 87 -9.89 -1.06 20.51
C THR A 87 -10.41 -1.71 21.80
N GLY A 88 -11.65 -2.22 21.73
CA GLY A 88 -12.30 -2.91 22.85
C GLY A 88 -12.95 -2.00 23.88
N VAL A 89 -13.00 -0.68 23.63
CA VAL A 89 -13.61 0.32 24.52
C VAL A 89 -14.77 1.02 23.79
N GLU A 90 -16.02 0.66 24.11
CA GLU A 90 -17.22 1.19 23.43
C GLU A 90 -17.35 2.72 23.55
N GLU A 91 -16.93 3.28 24.69
CA GLU A 91 -16.88 4.72 24.91
C GLU A 91 -15.90 5.45 23.98
N ALA A 92 -14.74 4.85 23.71
CA ALA A 92 -13.75 5.42 22.80
C ALA A 92 -14.30 5.53 21.37
N GLU A 93 -15.03 4.50 20.93
CA GLU A 93 -15.68 4.49 19.62
C GLU A 93 -16.75 5.58 19.51
N ARG A 94 -17.59 5.72 20.55
CA ARG A 94 -18.60 6.79 20.62
C ARG A 94 -17.97 8.18 20.65
N LEU A 95 -16.84 8.34 21.34
CA LEU A 95 -16.07 9.58 21.38
C LEU A 95 -15.52 9.95 20.00
N ALA A 96 -14.92 9.00 19.27
CA ALA A 96 -14.42 9.24 17.92
C ALA A 96 -15.55 9.66 16.95
N GLY A 97 -16.71 9.00 17.02
CA GLY A 97 -17.89 9.39 16.24
C GLY A 97 -18.41 10.80 16.58
N THR A 98 -18.47 11.13 17.88
CA THR A 98 -18.89 12.45 18.37
C THR A 98 -17.92 13.55 17.94
N PHE A 99 -16.62 13.28 18.01
CA PHE A 99 -15.57 14.16 17.52
C PHE A 99 -15.81 14.51 16.04
N ALA A 100 -15.98 13.49 15.19
CA ALA A 100 -16.23 13.70 13.76
C ALA A 100 -17.53 14.47 13.50
N ALA A 101 -18.62 14.14 14.19
CA ALA A 101 -19.90 14.84 14.06
C ALA A 101 -19.77 16.35 14.34
N ARG A 102 -19.01 16.72 15.39
CA ARG A 102 -18.76 18.13 15.74
C ARG A 102 -17.84 18.81 14.74
N LEU A 103 -16.79 18.12 14.29
CA LEU A 103 -15.90 18.64 13.25
C LEU A 103 -16.69 18.98 11.98
N ILE A 104 -17.60 18.09 11.57
CA ILE A 104 -18.51 18.32 10.42
C ILE A 104 -19.46 19.48 10.69
N ALA A 105 -20.05 19.58 11.89
CA ALA A 105 -20.94 20.68 12.23
C ALA A 105 -20.23 22.05 12.15
N LEU A 106 -18.96 22.12 12.53
CA LEU A 106 -18.17 23.34 12.57
C LEU A 106 -17.52 23.68 11.23
N ALA A 107 -16.96 22.71 10.52
CA ALA A 107 -16.19 22.92 9.29
C ALA A 107 -17.01 22.65 8.01
N GLY A 108 -18.12 21.90 8.10
CA GLY A 108 -18.93 21.43 6.99
C GLY A 108 -18.28 20.26 6.25
N GLY A 109 -19.04 19.22 5.91
CA GLY A 109 -18.48 18.02 5.31
C GLY A 109 -19.33 16.76 5.50
N SER A 110 -18.67 15.61 5.45
CA SER A 110 -19.21 14.28 5.75
C SER A 110 -18.23 13.48 6.62
N ALA A 111 -18.65 12.33 7.13
CA ALA A 111 -17.75 11.39 7.80
C ALA A 111 -17.95 9.99 7.24
N TRP A 112 -16.90 9.21 7.41
CA TRP A 112 -16.90 7.78 7.25
C TRP A 112 -16.56 7.09 8.59
N PRO A 113 -17.24 6.01 8.97
CA PRO A 113 -18.47 5.52 8.34
C PRO A 113 -19.63 6.52 8.58
N PRO A 114 -20.63 6.63 7.68
CA PRO A 114 -21.71 7.62 7.79
C PRO A 114 -22.47 7.57 9.12
N GLU A 115 -22.58 6.38 9.72
CA GLU A 115 -23.22 6.15 11.00
C GLU A 115 -22.45 6.67 12.22
N ALA A 116 -21.14 6.90 12.11
CA ALA A 116 -20.34 7.38 13.23
C ALA A 116 -20.69 8.84 13.58
N ALA A 117 -21.09 9.66 12.61
CA ALA A 117 -21.39 11.08 12.81
C ALA A 117 -22.86 11.38 13.17
N ARG A 118 -23.56 10.46 13.84
CA ARG A 118 -25.00 10.59 14.14
C ARG A 118 -25.32 11.41 15.39
N SER A 119 -24.36 11.64 16.28
CA SER A 119 -24.60 12.31 17.55
C SER A 119 -23.50 13.31 17.89
N VAL A 120 -23.89 14.48 18.38
CA VAL A 120 -22.99 15.49 18.97
C VAL A 120 -23.08 15.52 20.50
N ALA A 121 -23.86 14.61 21.09
CA ALA A 121 -24.06 14.53 22.54
C ALA A 121 -22.75 14.20 23.27
N VAL A 122 -22.59 14.74 24.48
CA VAL A 122 -21.45 14.43 25.36
C VAL A 122 -21.47 12.94 25.70
N VAL A 123 -20.35 12.26 25.45
CA VAL A 123 -20.18 10.86 25.82
C VAL A 123 -19.68 10.83 27.26
N LYS A 124 -20.51 10.33 28.17
CA LYS A 124 -20.08 10.08 29.56
C LYS A 124 -19.04 8.97 29.55
N THR A 125 -17.85 9.26 30.06
CA THR A 125 -16.73 8.32 30.11
C THR A 125 -16.18 8.19 31.54
N ASP A 126 -17.01 8.52 32.53
CA ASP A 126 -16.68 8.39 33.94
C ASP A 126 -16.52 6.91 34.30
N GLY A 127 -15.38 6.53 34.88
CA GLY A 127 -15.08 5.15 35.26
C GLY A 127 -14.61 4.21 34.15
N VAL A 128 -14.39 4.71 32.93
CA VAL A 128 -13.78 3.92 31.83
C VAL A 128 -12.30 3.73 32.10
N SER A 129 -11.83 2.48 32.07
CA SER A 129 -10.43 2.13 32.35
C SER A 129 -9.84 1.28 31.25
N VAL A 130 -8.78 1.76 30.60
CA VAL A 130 -8.07 1.05 29.51
C VAL A 130 -6.91 0.21 30.07
N ALA A 131 -6.59 -0.95 29.50
CA ALA A 131 -5.36 -1.65 29.89
C ALA A 131 -4.11 -0.78 29.59
N PRO A 132 -3.04 -0.86 30.41
CA PRO A 132 -1.84 -0.06 30.16
C PRO A 132 -1.20 -0.41 28.82
N THR A 133 -0.99 0.61 27.98
CA THR A 133 -0.27 0.48 26.72
C THR A 133 1.23 0.51 27.00
N PRO A 134 2.07 -0.37 26.40
CA PRO A 134 3.52 -0.23 26.51
C PRO A 134 3.96 1.16 26.04
N ALA A 135 4.95 1.78 26.70
CA ALA A 135 5.45 3.11 26.34
C ALA A 135 5.96 3.23 24.88
N ALA A 136 6.24 2.09 24.23
CA ALA A 136 6.65 1.99 22.82
C ALA A 136 5.49 1.77 21.83
N ALA A 137 4.24 1.70 22.29
CA ALA A 137 3.10 1.46 21.41
C ALA A 137 2.78 2.71 20.60
N GLN A 138 3.18 2.66 19.33
CA GLN A 138 2.66 3.55 18.30
C GLN A 138 1.13 3.52 18.35
N PRO A 139 0.43 4.65 18.18
CA PRO A 139 -1.03 4.67 18.37
C PRO A 139 -1.79 3.91 17.27
N ALA A 140 -1.08 3.38 16.28
CA ALA A 140 -1.60 2.41 15.32
C ALA A 140 -1.66 0.96 15.84
N ILE A 141 -0.89 0.61 16.88
CA ILE A 141 -0.70 -0.76 17.38
C ILE A 141 -1.71 -1.06 18.49
N ASP A 142 -2.51 -2.10 18.29
CA ASP A 142 -3.56 -2.54 19.23
C ASP A 142 -3.06 -3.57 20.25
N ALA A 143 -2.12 -4.42 19.86
CA ALA A 143 -1.47 -5.34 20.79
C ALA A 143 0.02 -5.50 20.43
N LEU A 144 0.85 -5.72 21.44
CA LEU A 144 2.28 -5.91 21.29
C LEU A 144 2.73 -7.14 22.07
N THR A 145 3.49 -8.02 21.41
CA THR A 145 4.15 -9.16 22.04
C THR A 145 5.66 -9.04 21.85
N ASP A 146 6.40 -10.03 22.34
CA ASP A 146 7.84 -10.17 22.11
C ASP A 146 8.20 -10.54 20.66
N LYS A 147 7.20 -10.81 19.80
CA LYS A 147 7.39 -11.26 18.41
C LYS A 147 6.68 -10.41 17.38
N VAL A 148 5.52 -9.87 17.72
CA VAL A 148 4.69 -9.14 16.76
C VAL A 148 4.02 -7.92 17.38
N ALA A 149 3.81 -6.91 16.55
CA ALA A 149 2.79 -5.90 16.76
C ALA A 149 1.54 -6.27 15.95
N VAL A 150 0.37 -6.11 16.55
CA VAL A 150 -0.93 -6.39 15.94
C VAL A 150 -1.64 -5.06 15.71
N VAL A 151 -2.12 -4.86 14.48
CA VAL A 151 -2.94 -3.72 14.06
C VAL A 151 -4.29 -4.27 13.64
N ILE A 152 -5.37 -3.86 14.30
CA ILE A 152 -6.74 -4.23 13.97
C ILE A 152 -7.32 -3.08 13.15
N GLN A 153 -7.86 -3.38 11.97
CA GLN A 153 -8.48 -2.38 11.09
C GLN A 153 -9.77 -2.93 10.48
N ASP A 154 -10.82 -2.11 10.53
CA ASP A 154 -12.11 -2.40 9.93
C ASP A 154 -12.50 -1.28 8.98
N ARG A 155 -11.84 -1.26 7.82
CA ARG A 155 -12.05 -0.29 6.74
C ARG A 155 -12.30 -1.04 5.43
N PRO A 156 -12.93 -0.42 4.42
CA PRO A 156 -13.11 -1.03 3.10
C PRO A 156 -11.75 -1.34 2.47
N VAL A 157 -10.81 -0.41 2.62
CA VAL A 157 -9.41 -0.57 2.19
C VAL A 157 -8.48 -0.22 3.35
N VAL A 158 -7.60 -1.15 3.70
CA VAL A 158 -6.42 -0.88 4.53
C VAL A 158 -5.36 -0.24 3.65
N ALA A 159 -5.16 1.06 3.84
CA ALA A 159 -4.22 1.87 3.09
C ALA A 159 -2.90 2.04 3.85
N MET A 160 -1.82 2.39 3.14
CA MET A 160 -0.54 2.74 3.76
C MET A 160 -0.61 4.15 4.36
N THR A 161 -1.40 4.32 5.41
CA THR A 161 -1.52 5.59 6.13
C THR A 161 -0.22 5.95 6.85
N ALA A 162 -0.07 7.22 7.28
CA ALA A 162 1.10 7.63 8.06
C ALA A 162 1.25 6.77 9.33
N TRP A 163 0.14 6.49 10.01
CA TRP A 163 0.04 5.58 11.16
C TRP A 163 0.58 4.18 10.87
N LEU A 164 0.16 3.59 9.74
CA LEU A 164 0.60 2.25 9.38
C LEU A 164 2.06 2.24 8.92
N SER A 165 2.51 3.28 8.20
CA SER A 165 3.91 3.45 7.82
C SER A 165 4.83 3.58 9.04
N ASP A 166 4.42 4.35 10.04
CA ASP A 166 5.13 4.48 11.31
C ASP A 166 5.13 3.17 12.09
N ALA A 167 4.04 2.41 12.06
CA ALA A 167 3.99 1.07 12.65
C ALA A 167 4.98 0.12 11.97
N PHE A 168 5.01 0.07 10.63
CA PHE A 168 5.98 -0.73 9.87
C PHE A 168 7.42 -0.37 10.22
N ARG A 169 7.74 0.94 10.27
CA ARG A 169 9.07 1.43 10.66
C ARG A 169 9.42 1.00 12.09
N ALA A 170 8.54 1.26 13.04
CA ALA A 170 8.78 0.93 14.45
C ALA A 170 8.95 -0.58 14.67
N THR A 171 8.16 -1.43 13.98
CA THR A 171 8.33 -2.88 14.06
C THR A 171 9.62 -3.36 13.44
N ALA A 172 10.04 -2.76 12.31
CA ALA A 172 11.30 -3.12 11.67
C ALA A 172 12.50 -2.76 12.56
N ASP A 173 12.49 -1.56 13.17
CA ASP A 173 13.53 -1.12 14.11
C ASP A 173 13.60 -1.99 15.38
N ALA A 174 12.46 -2.55 15.80
CA ALA A 174 12.34 -3.45 16.94
C ALA A 174 12.50 -4.94 16.57
N GLU A 175 12.78 -5.28 15.31
CA GLU A 175 12.85 -6.65 14.79
C GLU A 175 11.60 -7.51 15.07
N LEU A 176 10.42 -6.87 15.12
CA LEU A 176 9.12 -7.51 15.29
C LEU A 176 8.41 -7.69 13.93
N GLY A 177 7.56 -8.71 13.82
CA GLY A 177 6.61 -8.80 12.71
C GLY A 177 5.39 -7.90 12.89
N LEU A 178 4.77 -7.47 11.80
CA LEU A 178 3.51 -6.72 11.82
C LEU A 178 2.35 -7.60 11.33
N GLN A 179 1.34 -7.80 12.18
CA GLN A 179 0.14 -8.59 11.84
C GLN A 179 -1.08 -7.68 11.76
N ILE A 180 -1.64 -7.52 10.56
CA ILE A 180 -2.82 -6.70 10.32
C ILE A 180 -4.06 -7.60 10.39
N VAL A 181 -4.96 -7.36 11.35
CA VAL A 181 -6.21 -8.12 11.54
C VAL A 181 -7.38 -7.34 10.96
N THR A 182 -8.13 -7.95 10.05
CA THR A 182 -9.27 -7.30 9.37
C THR A 182 -10.52 -8.16 9.36
N SER A 183 -11.66 -7.53 9.05
CA SER A 183 -12.91 -8.23 8.72
C SER A 183 -12.82 -8.83 7.30
N PRO A 184 -13.70 -9.79 6.92
CA PRO A 184 -13.60 -10.47 5.63
C PRO A 184 -14.06 -9.61 4.45
N GLY A 185 -14.70 -8.46 4.72
CA GLY A 185 -15.08 -7.46 3.72
C GLY A 185 -13.97 -6.44 3.40
N THR A 186 -12.91 -6.41 4.20
CA THR A 186 -11.77 -5.49 4.02
C THR A 186 -10.84 -5.97 2.91
N THR A 187 -10.31 -5.02 2.14
CA THR A 187 -9.26 -5.24 1.15
C THR A 187 -7.97 -4.50 1.55
N LEU A 188 -6.82 -4.88 0.99
CA LEU A 188 -5.59 -4.10 1.13
C LEU A 188 -5.38 -3.20 -0.08
N SER A 189 -4.77 -2.03 0.12
CA SER A 189 -4.15 -1.33 -1.00
C SER A 189 -2.93 -2.12 -1.50
N PRO A 190 -2.56 -2.00 -2.79
CA PRO A 190 -1.31 -2.60 -3.28
C PRO A 190 -0.09 -2.12 -2.51
N ALA A 191 -0.10 -0.88 -1.99
CA ALA A 191 0.99 -0.35 -1.19
C ALA A 191 1.19 -1.17 0.11
N VAL A 192 0.11 -1.51 0.82
CA VAL A 192 0.19 -2.36 2.02
C VAL A 192 0.56 -3.79 1.66
N ARG A 193 -0.07 -4.37 0.62
CA ARG A 193 0.26 -5.72 0.16
C ARG A 193 1.76 -5.89 -0.12
N ASN A 194 2.37 -4.93 -0.81
CA ASN A 194 3.77 -5.01 -1.21
C ASN A 194 4.74 -4.81 -0.03
N SER A 195 4.29 -4.17 1.07
CA SER A 195 5.08 -3.96 2.29
C SER A 195 4.96 -5.10 3.31
N LEU A 196 3.93 -5.94 3.22
CA LEU A 196 3.75 -7.12 4.06
C LEU A 196 4.68 -8.27 3.60
N THR A 197 5.96 -8.15 3.91
CA THR A 197 6.97 -9.15 3.55
C THR A 197 7.53 -9.86 4.78
N GLY A 198 7.76 -11.17 4.64
CA GLY A 198 8.55 -11.95 5.59
C GLY A 198 7.78 -12.43 6.82
N TRP A 199 8.26 -13.51 7.41
CA TRP A 199 7.76 -14.01 8.68
C TRP A 199 8.32 -13.16 9.84
N PRO A 200 7.56 -12.85 10.91
CA PRO A 200 6.18 -13.27 11.20
C PRO A 200 5.06 -12.30 10.72
N SER A 201 5.37 -11.30 9.89
CA SER A 201 4.41 -10.33 9.34
C SER A 201 3.37 -11.00 8.43
N ARG A 202 2.09 -10.60 8.54
CA ARG A 202 1.00 -11.17 7.74
C ARG A 202 -0.29 -10.36 7.79
N TRP A 203 -1.18 -10.65 6.85
CA TRP A 203 -2.57 -10.20 6.88
C TRP A 203 -3.48 -11.29 7.43
N VAL A 204 -4.08 -11.05 8.59
CA VAL A 204 -4.99 -11.96 9.29
C VAL A 204 -6.43 -11.52 9.01
N VAL A 205 -7.23 -12.41 8.44
CA VAL A 205 -8.65 -12.18 8.19
C VAL A 205 -9.43 -12.94 9.23
N GLN A 206 -10.28 -12.24 9.99
CA GLN A 206 -11.22 -12.84 10.91
C GLN A 206 -12.50 -13.19 10.15
N ASP A 207 -12.83 -14.47 10.08
CA ASP A 207 -13.96 -15.01 9.31
C ASP A 207 -14.81 -15.93 10.18
N GLU A 208 -16.14 -15.80 10.07
CA GLU A 208 -17.07 -16.56 10.93
C GLU A 208 -17.05 -18.07 10.64
N ARG A 209 -16.70 -18.47 9.41
CA ARG A 209 -16.72 -19.86 8.94
C ARG A 209 -15.40 -20.57 9.19
N ASP A 210 -14.29 -19.92 8.88
CA ASP A 210 -12.94 -20.48 8.92
C ASP A 210 -12.10 -19.98 10.13
N GLY A 211 -12.64 -19.09 10.95
CA GLY A 211 -11.97 -18.54 12.14
C GLY A 211 -10.98 -17.44 11.79
N TYR A 212 -9.70 -17.79 11.63
CA TYR A 212 -8.68 -16.86 11.16
C TYR A 212 -7.92 -17.48 10.00
N TYR A 213 -7.64 -16.71 8.96
CA TYR A 213 -6.80 -17.15 7.86
C TYR A 213 -5.92 -16.02 7.33
N ASP A 214 -4.86 -16.39 6.64
CA ASP A 214 -3.97 -15.43 6.00
C ASP A 214 -4.61 -14.90 4.70
N GLY A 215 -4.87 -13.60 4.61
CA GLY A 215 -5.59 -13.01 3.48
C GLY A 215 -4.82 -13.03 2.15
N LEU A 216 -3.51 -13.31 2.15
CA LEU A 216 -2.69 -13.40 0.93
C LEU A 216 -2.51 -14.84 0.44
N SER A 217 -2.49 -15.81 1.35
CA SER A 217 -2.19 -17.22 1.04
C SER A 217 -3.36 -18.18 1.31
N GLY A 218 -4.36 -17.75 2.07
CA GLY A 218 -5.49 -18.56 2.52
C GLY A 218 -5.17 -19.56 3.64
N ALA A 219 -3.93 -19.57 4.13
CA ALA A 219 -3.47 -20.47 5.17
C ALA A 219 -4.28 -20.25 6.46
N VAL A 220 -4.90 -21.29 7.02
CA VAL A 220 -5.64 -21.19 8.28
C VAL A 220 -4.69 -20.88 9.43
N LEU A 221 -5.09 -19.96 10.30
CA LEU A 221 -4.29 -19.40 11.39
C LEU A 221 -4.92 -19.66 12.75
N SER A 222 -4.09 -19.76 13.77
CA SER A 222 -4.50 -19.71 15.17
C SER A 222 -3.58 -18.78 15.95
N TRP A 223 -4.09 -18.20 17.03
CA TRP A 223 -3.25 -17.48 17.98
C TRP A 223 -2.46 -18.48 18.83
N GLN A 224 -1.15 -18.48 18.68
CA GLN A 224 -0.25 -19.38 19.41
C GLN A 224 1.12 -18.74 19.63
N ASN A 225 1.69 -18.97 20.81
CA ASN A 225 3.02 -18.46 21.17
C ASN A 225 3.21 -16.94 20.94
N GLY A 226 2.16 -16.15 21.20
CA GLY A 226 2.20 -14.68 21.11
C GLY A 226 2.02 -14.09 19.72
N MET A 227 1.55 -14.85 18.73
CA MET A 227 1.26 -14.36 17.38
C MET A 227 0.20 -15.22 16.68
N PHE A 228 -0.38 -14.73 15.59
CA PHE A 228 -1.09 -15.60 14.65
C PHE A 228 -0.08 -16.39 13.80
N ALA A 229 -0.20 -17.72 13.83
CA ALA A 229 0.65 -18.62 13.06
C ALA A 229 -0.18 -19.68 12.34
N THR A 230 0.40 -20.29 11.30
CA THR A 230 -0.26 -21.32 10.51
C THR A 230 -0.57 -22.55 11.36
N VAL A 231 -1.77 -23.11 11.19
CA VAL A 231 -2.13 -24.38 11.81
C VAL A 231 -1.60 -25.54 10.99
N GLU A 232 -1.11 -26.58 11.66
CA GLU A 232 -0.73 -27.82 10.98
C GLU A 232 -1.98 -28.65 10.67
N ALA A 233 -2.02 -29.23 9.47
CA ALA A 233 -3.06 -30.18 9.10
C ALA A 233 -2.93 -31.45 9.96
N ALA A 234 -4.06 -32.12 10.24
CA ALA A 234 -4.08 -33.31 11.08
C ALA A 234 -3.23 -34.48 10.53
N ASP A 235 -2.95 -34.47 9.22
CA ASP A 235 -2.13 -35.45 8.51
C ASP A 235 -0.77 -34.89 8.05
N ALA A 236 -0.38 -33.71 8.57
CA ALA A 236 0.95 -33.16 8.36
C ALA A 236 2.01 -34.08 9.00
N THR A 237 3.15 -34.19 8.34
CA THR A 237 4.33 -34.86 8.88
C THR A 237 5.50 -33.87 8.95
N PRO A 238 6.55 -34.12 9.74
CA PRO A 238 7.71 -33.23 9.79
C PRO A 238 8.35 -32.96 8.42
N ASP A 239 8.25 -33.90 7.48
CA ASP A 239 8.80 -33.80 6.12
C ASP A 239 7.80 -33.23 5.11
N ASP A 240 6.52 -33.09 5.48
CA ASP A 240 5.44 -32.52 4.67
C ASP A 240 4.50 -31.69 5.56
N PRO A 241 4.95 -30.50 6.01
CA PRO A 241 4.13 -29.60 6.81
C PRO A 241 3.03 -29.02 5.93
N ARG A 242 1.84 -29.61 6.01
CA ARG A 242 0.65 -29.12 5.28
C ARG A 242 -0.15 -28.19 6.16
N THR A 243 -0.55 -27.05 5.59
CA THR A 243 -1.46 -26.09 6.23
C THR A 243 -2.81 -26.12 5.50
N PRO A 244 -3.94 -26.27 6.20
CA PRO A 244 -5.26 -26.15 5.58
C PRO A 244 -5.45 -24.76 4.95
N VAL A 245 -6.18 -24.72 3.82
CA VAL A 245 -6.56 -23.46 3.15
C VAL A 245 -8.04 -23.21 3.41
N ALA A 246 -8.36 -22.02 3.93
CA ALA A 246 -9.70 -21.56 4.26
C ALA A 246 -10.67 -21.69 3.08
N ALA A 247 -11.93 -22.07 3.36
CA ALA A 247 -12.94 -22.21 2.34
C ALA A 247 -13.29 -20.86 1.71
N SER A 248 -13.44 -19.81 2.53
CA SER A 248 -13.70 -18.43 2.09
C SER A 248 -12.64 -17.92 1.10
N PHE A 249 -11.38 -18.31 1.27
CA PHE A 249 -10.29 -17.89 0.38
C PHE A 249 -10.39 -18.52 -1.03
N LYS A 250 -10.95 -19.73 -1.14
CA LYS A 250 -11.09 -20.48 -2.41
C LYS A 250 -12.25 -20.00 -3.27
N GLU A 251 -13.12 -19.17 -2.71
CA GLU A 251 -14.26 -18.59 -3.42
C GLU A 251 -13.78 -17.51 -4.41
N PHE A 252 -13.32 -17.97 -5.57
CA PHE A 252 -12.89 -17.15 -6.69
C PHE A 252 -13.86 -17.27 -7.88
N ALA A 253 -14.15 -16.13 -8.50
CA ALA A 253 -14.85 -16.05 -9.78
C ALA A 253 -14.07 -15.11 -10.70
N ASP A 254 -13.80 -15.53 -11.94
CA ASP A 254 -13.19 -14.65 -12.94
C ASP A 254 -14.21 -13.57 -13.33
N THR A 255 -13.94 -12.34 -12.92
CA THR A 255 -14.78 -11.17 -13.22
C THR A 255 -14.57 -10.64 -14.64
N GLY A 256 -13.57 -11.15 -15.36
CA GLY A 256 -13.08 -10.57 -16.61
C GLY A 256 -12.15 -9.37 -16.40
N GLU A 257 -12.05 -8.83 -15.19
CA GLU A 257 -11.15 -7.71 -14.89
C GLU A 257 -9.68 -8.14 -14.95
N ARG A 258 -8.83 -7.20 -15.35
CA ARG A 258 -7.39 -7.41 -15.52
C ARG A 258 -6.59 -6.29 -14.89
N GLN A 259 -5.36 -6.59 -14.50
CA GLN A 259 -4.37 -5.57 -14.16
C GLN A 259 -3.11 -5.74 -15.00
N LEU A 260 -2.61 -4.64 -15.55
CA LEU A 260 -1.26 -4.57 -16.11
C LEU A 260 -0.31 -4.12 -15.00
N ALA A 261 0.51 -5.05 -14.52
CA ALA A 261 1.52 -4.80 -13.50
C ALA A 261 2.90 -4.65 -14.15
N ILE A 262 3.62 -3.61 -13.75
CA ILE A 262 4.96 -3.28 -14.24
C ILE A 262 5.84 -3.00 -13.03
N SER A 263 6.91 -3.77 -12.90
CA SER A 263 7.98 -3.50 -11.94
C SER A 263 9.25 -3.17 -12.70
N PHE A 264 9.89 -2.05 -12.39
CA PHE A 264 11.13 -1.68 -13.05
C PHE A 264 12.07 -0.94 -12.11
N ARG A 265 13.36 -1.03 -12.42
CA ARG A 265 14.40 -0.30 -11.71
C ARG A 265 15.20 0.55 -12.67
N THR A 266 15.44 1.80 -12.28
CA THR A 266 16.33 2.73 -12.99
C THR A 266 17.47 3.14 -12.07
N VAL A 267 18.67 3.34 -12.62
CA VAL A 267 19.85 3.78 -11.87
C VAL A 267 20.42 5.04 -12.51
N HIS A 268 20.19 6.19 -11.87
CA HIS A 268 20.60 7.48 -12.40
C HIS A 268 21.96 7.90 -11.83
N PRO A 269 22.83 8.54 -12.62
CA PRO A 269 24.00 9.21 -12.08
C PRO A 269 23.60 10.25 -11.03
N ALA A 270 24.25 10.23 -9.87
CA ALA A 270 24.06 11.25 -8.85
C ALA A 270 24.68 12.58 -9.33
N GLY A 271 23.87 13.60 -9.58
CA GLY A 271 24.34 14.92 -9.97
C GLY A 271 23.30 16.00 -9.70
N ASP A 272 23.74 17.26 -9.67
CA ASP A 272 22.93 18.41 -9.24
C ASP A 272 21.71 18.72 -10.15
N ARG A 273 21.62 18.06 -11.31
CA ARG A 273 20.52 18.20 -12.27
C ARG A 273 19.60 16.99 -12.31
N LEU A 274 19.78 16.04 -11.40
CA LEU A 274 18.94 14.85 -11.31
C LEU A 274 17.49 15.25 -11.00
N VAL A 275 16.56 14.74 -11.80
CA VAL A 275 15.12 14.87 -11.58
C VAL A 275 14.55 13.46 -11.48
N LEU A 276 13.90 13.16 -10.36
CA LEU A 276 13.33 11.86 -10.05
C LEU A 276 11.83 11.81 -10.44
N GLY A 277 11.30 10.61 -10.62
CA GLY A 277 9.92 10.34 -11.04
C GLY A 277 9.69 10.40 -12.55
N GLY A 278 10.68 10.84 -13.34
CA GLY A 278 10.55 11.00 -14.80
C GLY A 278 10.31 9.68 -15.53
N ALA A 279 10.90 8.60 -15.05
CA ALA A 279 10.69 7.24 -15.56
C ALA A 279 9.24 6.81 -15.40
N LEU A 280 8.70 6.94 -14.17
CA LEU A 280 7.31 6.63 -13.85
C LEU A 280 6.34 7.50 -14.65
N GLU A 281 6.57 8.81 -14.74
CA GLU A 281 5.71 9.71 -15.52
C GLU A 281 5.67 9.30 -17.01
N SER A 282 6.80 8.87 -17.57
CA SER A 282 6.88 8.44 -18.97
C SER A 282 6.05 7.18 -19.21
N VAL A 283 6.11 6.19 -18.30
CA VAL A 283 5.28 4.98 -18.36
C VAL A 283 3.80 5.35 -18.26
N TRP A 284 3.44 6.22 -17.32
CA TRP A 284 2.06 6.65 -17.09
C TRP A 284 1.47 7.35 -18.33
N ARG A 285 2.23 8.28 -18.93
CA ARG A 285 1.80 9.01 -20.12
C ARG A 285 1.65 8.10 -21.33
N GLU A 286 2.58 7.17 -21.53
CA GLU A 286 2.51 6.25 -22.67
C GLU A 286 1.31 5.30 -22.57
N LEU A 287 0.97 4.83 -21.36
CA LEU A 287 -0.10 3.85 -21.16
C LEU A 287 -1.50 4.47 -20.97
N THR A 288 -1.58 5.71 -20.48
CA THR A 288 -2.87 6.35 -20.11
C THR A 288 -3.14 7.66 -20.84
N GLY A 289 -2.16 8.20 -21.58
CA GLY A 289 -2.21 9.51 -22.20
C GLY A 289 -2.00 10.69 -21.23
N ASN A 290 -1.99 10.45 -19.92
CA ASN A 290 -1.91 11.48 -18.88
C ASN A 290 -0.74 11.19 -17.90
N PRO A 291 -0.21 12.22 -17.20
CA PRO A 291 0.67 11.96 -16.07
C PRO A 291 -0.11 11.33 -14.91
N PRO A 292 0.58 10.86 -13.86
CA PRO A 292 -0.09 10.53 -12.60
C PRO A 292 -0.90 11.72 -12.08
N ALA A 293 -2.00 11.45 -11.36
CA ALA A 293 -2.84 12.50 -10.81
C ALA A 293 -2.24 13.09 -9.53
N GLY A 294 -1.67 12.24 -8.68
CA GLY A 294 -1.18 12.66 -7.38
C GLY A 294 -0.17 11.70 -6.77
N TRP A 295 0.42 12.13 -5.67
CA TRP A 295 1.39 11.35 -4.89
C TRP A 295 1.34 11.76 -3.41
N GLY A 296 1.98 10.94 -2.58
CA GLY A 296 2.18 11.21 -1.16
C GLY A 296 3.20 10.27 -0.54
N THR A 297 3.66 10.57 0.68
CA THR A 297 4.48 9.65 1.49
C THR A 297 3.65 8.59 2.22
N ALA A 298 2.32 8.72 2.14
CA ALA A 298 1.32 7.81 2.67
C ALA A 298 0.05 7.93 1.81
N GLU A 299 -0.89 7.01 2.02
CA GLU A 299 -2.26 7.09 1.52
C GLU A 299 -3.17 7.77 2.58
N PRO A 300 -4.09 8.67 2.19
CA PRO A 300 -4.38 9.09 0.82
C PRO A 300 -3.27 9.95 0.22
N ALA A 301 -3.05 9.78 -1.09
CA ALA A 301 -2.18 10.66 -1.86
C ALA A 301 -2.79 12.07 -1.84
N ASN A 302 -2.08 13.01 -1.22
CA ASN A 302 -2.63 14.31 -0.87
C ASN A 302 -2.12 15.45 -1.76
N LEU A 303 -1.01 15.24 -2.48
CA LEU A 303 -0.37 16.24 -3.32
C LEU A 303 -0.59 15.96 -4.81
N PRO A 304 -0.83 16.98 -5.65
CA PRO A 304 -0.81 16.82 -7.10
C PRO A 304 0.58 16.36 -7.58
N TRP A 305 0.62 15.60 -8.67
CA TRP A 305 1.87 15.09 -9.23
C TRP A 305 2.87 16.21 -9.54
N SER A 306 4.10 16.09 -9.01
CA SER A 306 5.17 17.06 -9.22
C SER A 306 6.55 16.41 -9.10
N LEU A 307 7.25 16.30 -10.23
CA LEU A 307 8.62 15.79 -10.27
C LEU A 307 9.57 16.60 -9.37
N ARG A 308 9.38 17.93 -9.34
CA ARG A 308 10.19 18.83 -8.50
C ARG A 308 10.02 18.49 -7.02
N GLN A 309 8.79 18.46 -6.51
CA GLN A 309 8.57 18.22 -5.08
C GLN A 309 9.00 16.81 -4.66
N LEU A 310 8.76 15.81 -5.51
CA LEU A 310 9.26 14.44 -5.27
C LEU A 310 10.79 14.41 -5.19
N THR A 311 11.46 15.11 -6.10
CA THR A 311 12.93 15.22 -6.12
C THR A 311 13.44 15.94 -4.87
N ASP A 312 12.82 17.04 -4.47
CA ASP A 312 13.19 17.83 -3.28
C ASP A 312 13.09 16.96 -2.02
N VAL A 313 11.97 16.24 -1.82
CA VAL A 313 11.80 15.33 -0.67
C VAL A 313 12.84 14.21 -0.65
N ALA A 314 13.15 13.62 -1.81
CA ALA A 314 14.16 12.57 -1.91
C ALA A 314 15.58 13.11 -1.65
N HIS A 315 15.85 14.34 -2.07
CA HIS A 315 17.12 15.01 -1.83
C HIS A 315 17.32 15.33 -0.35
N ASP A 316 16.32 15.93 0.30
CA ASP A 316 16.38 16.33 1.72
C ASP A 316 16.56 15.12 2.65
N ARG A 317 16.02 13.97 2.26
CA ARG A 317 16.18 12.71 3.03
C ARG A 317 17.48 11.98 2.76
N SER A 318 18.19 12.27 1.66
CA SER A 318 19.42 11.55 1.30
C SER A 318 20.48 11.68 2.42
N PRO A 319 21.15 10.58 2.83
CA PRO A 319 21.20 9.28 2.18
C PRO A 319 20.10 8.29 2.59
N ALA A 320 19.21 8.65 3.51
CA ALA A 320 18.10 7.78 3.89
C ALA A 320 17.15 7.56 2.70
N PRO A 321 16.60 6.35 2.53
CA PRO A 321 15.70 6.07 1.42
C PRO A 321 14.40 6.86 1.56
N THR A 322 13.79 7.15 0.41
CA THR A 322 12.46 7.75 0.31
C THR A 322 11.51 6.75 -0.31
N TRP A 323 10.31 6.62 0.26
CA TRP A 323 9.25 5.78 -0.27
C TRP A 323 8.01 6.64 -0.46
N VAL A 324 7.35 6.51 -1.61
CA VAL A 324 6.13 7.27 -1.95
C VAL A 324 5.11 6.39 -2.64
N VAL A 325 3.83 6.75 -2.48
CA VAL A 325 2.72 6.24 -3.28
C VAL A 325 2.36 7.27 -4.35
N VAL A 326 2.00 6.80 -5.54
CA VAL A 326 1.60 7.61 -6.68
C VAL A 326 0.31 7.03 -7.24
N VAL A 327 -0.68 7.89 -7.51
CA VAL A 327 -2.03 7.47 -7.90
C VAL A 327 -2.47 8.10 -9.22
N GLY A 328 -3.32 7.39 -9.95
CA GLY A 328 -3.97 7.83 -11.18
C GLY A 328 -5.26 8.60 -10.91
N SER A 329 -5.90 9.06 -11.99
CA SER A 329 -7.24 9.65 -11.91
C SER A 329 -8.31 8.56 -11.73
N PRO A 330 -9.52 8.91 -11.25
CA PRO A 330 -10.64 7.97 -11.16
C PRO A 330 -10.98 7.26 -12.48
N ASP A 331 -10.79 7.94 -13.61
CA ASP A 331 -11.07 7.40 -14.95
C ASP A 331 -10.17 6.20 -15.31
N ARG A 332 -8.92 6.20 -14.84
CA ARG A 332 -7.96 5.11 -15.01
C ARG A 332 -7.30 4.77 -13.67
N PRO A 333 -7.88 3.82 -12.90
CA PRO A 333 -7.28 3.36 -11.67
C PRO A 333 -5.84 2.89 -11.91
N GLY A 334 -4.91 3.57 -11.27
CA GLY A 334 -3.48 3.32 -11.36
C GLY A 334 -2.86 3.61 -10.00
N LEU A 335 -1.95 2.75 -9.55
CA LEU A 335 -1.21 2.95 -8.32
C LEU A 335 0.22 2.45 -8.50
N ALA A 336 1.18 3.29 -8.14
CA ALA A 336 2.58 2.91 -8.03
C ALA A 336 3.12 3.17 -6.63
N THR A 337 4.07 2.35 -6.24
CA THR A 337 4.98 2.62 -5.12
C THR A 337 6.37 2.82 -5.68
N VAL A 338 7.04 3.89 -5.25
CA VAL A 338 8.41 4.21 -5.68
C VAL A 338 9.31 4.24 -4.46
N ARG A 339 10.38 3.45 -4.48
CA ARG A 339 11.46 3.51 -3.49
C ARG A 339 12.68 4.13 -4.15
N ILE A 340 13.14 5.24 -3.59
CA ILE A 340 14.32 5.99 -4.04
C ILE A 340 15.44 5.72 -3.04
N SER A 341 16.61 5.31 -3.51
CA SER A 341 17.75 4.98 -2.65
C SER A 341 19.06 5.44 -3.27
N ARG A 342 19.94 6.02 -2.46
CA ARG A 342 21.30 6.38 -2.88
C ARG A 342 22.21 5.18 -2.67
N THR A 343 22.83 4.70 -3.74
CA THR A 343 23.77 3.58 -3.73
C THR A 343 25.14 4.00 -4.25
N THR A 344 26.10 3.09 -4.23
CA THR A 344 27.42 3.34 -4.83
C THR A 344 27.35 3.48 -6.35
N GLY A 345 26.31 2.92 -6.99
CA GLY A 345 26.08 2.99 -8.43
C GLY A 345 25.34 4.26 -8.89
N GLY A 346 24.74 5.02 -7.97
CA GLY A 346 23.97 6.23 -8.29
C GLY A 346 22.75 6.39 -7.41
N VAL A 347 21.68 6.97 -7.97
CA VAL A 347 20.37 7.06 -7.34
C VAL A 347 19.43 6.09 -8.03
N GLU A 348 18.97 5.10 -7.28
CA GLU A 348 18.07 4.05 -7.77
C GLU A 348 16.62 4.46 -7.54
N GLU A 349 15.77 4.30 -8.56
CA GLU A 349 14.31 4.29 -8.41
C GLU A 349 13.81 2.86 -8.65
N ASP A 350 13.24 2.26 -7.62
CA ASP A 350 12.60 0.94 -7.67
C ASP A 350 11.08 1.14 -7.67
N VAL A 351 10.45 0.84 -8.80
CA VAL A 351 9.06 1.16 -9.06
C VAL A 351 8.26 -0.13 -9.21
N THR A 352 7.14 -0.21 -8.50
CA THR A 352 6.08 -1.19 -8.76
C THR A 352 4.80 -0.44 -9.06
N LEU A 353 4.21 -0.67 -10.24
CA LEU A 353 3.07 0.04 -10.79
C LEU A 353 2.03 -0.97 -11.26
N ALA A 354 0.74 -0.66 -11.08
CA ALA A 354 -0.35 -1.40 -11.70
C ALA A 354 -1.43 -0.47 -12.24
N PHE A 355 -2.05 -0.86 -13.37
CA PHE A 355 -3.26 -0.24 -13.92
C PHE A 355 -4.39 -1.27 -13.99
N GLY A 356 -5.59 -0.85 -13.63
CA GLY A 356 -6.78 -1.69 -13.70
C GLY A 356 -7.58 -1.52 -14.99
N TYR A 357 -8.12 -2.64 -15.48
CA TYR A 357 -8.94 -2.75 -16.68
C TYR A 357 -10.20 -3.56 -16.38
N GLY A 358 -11.36 -3.01 -16.74
CA GLY A 358 -12.65 -3.72 -16.61
C GLY A 358 -12.80 -4.86 -17.62
N ALA A 359 -13.86 -5.66 -17.48
CA ALA A 359 -14.10 -6.85 -18.32
C ALA A 359 -14.22 -6.58 -19.84
N GLY A 360 -14.50 -5.35 -20.25
CA GLY A 360 -14.55 -4.92 -21.65
C GLY A 360 -13.38 -4.03 -22.09
N GLU A 361 -12.38 -3.84 -21.23
CA GLU A 361 -11.20 -3.03 -21.53
C GLU A 361 -9.99 -3.93 -21.78
N GLU A 362 -9.34 -3.79 -22.93
CA GLU A 362 -8.11 -4.53 -23.24
C GLU A 362 -6.88 -3.78 -22.71
N PRO A 363 -6.00 -4.43 -21.92
CA PRO A 363 -4.71 -3.85 -21.57
C PRO A 363 -3.87 -3.56 -22.83
N PRO A 364 -3.16 -2.42 -22.90
CA PRO A 364 -2.41 -2.00 -24.08
C PRO A 364 -1.06 -2.74 -24.20
N VAL A 365 -1.11 -4.06 -24.39
CA VAL A 365 0.08 -4.93 -24.47
C VAL A 365 0.99 -4.55 -25.64
N ASP A 366 0.42 -4.09 -26.77
CA ASP A 366 1.19 -3.67 -27.95
C ASP A 366 2.03 -2.40 -27.72
N ALA A 367 1.69 -1.59 -26.70
CA ALA A 367 2.45 -0.40 -26.34
C ALA A 367 3.69 -0.71 -25.48
N LEU A 368 3.79 -1.91 -24.91
CA LEU A 368 4.83 -2.27 -23.93
C LEU A 368 6.27 -2.22 -24.47
N PRO A 369 6.56 -2.66 -25.72
CA PRO A 369 7.90 -2.49 -26.28
C PRO A 369 8.34 -1.03 -26.35
N ARG A 370 7.40 -0.11 -26.64
CA ARG A 370 7.67 1.33 -26.68
C ARG A 370 7.90 1.90 -25.29
N VAL A 371 7.13 1.48 -24.29
CA VAL A 371 7.38 1.83 -22.88
C VAL A 371 8.78 1.42 -22.47
N ALA A 372 9.16 0.17 -22.74
CA ALA A 372 10.47 -0.36 -22.45
C ALA A 372 11.59 0.41 -23.16
N GLU A 373 11.41 0.78 -24.43
CA GLU A 373 12.38 1.57 -25.17
C GLU A 373 12.56 2.97 -24.59
N ILE A 374 11.47 3.64 -24.18
CA ILE A 374 11.53 4.96 -23.53
C ILE A 374 12.35 4.87 -22.25
N LEU A 375 12.09 3.86 -21.40
CA LEU A 375 12.85 3.66 -20.17
C LEU A 375 14.33 3.35 -20.43
N ALA A 376 14.61 2.44 -21.37
CA ALA A 376 15.96 2.05 -21.73
C ALA A 376 16.80 3.19 -22.30
N THR A 377 16.19 4.08 -23.09
CA THR A 377 16.91 5.13 -23.81
C THR A 377 16.99 6.46 -23.05
N ARG A 378 16.02 6.75 -22.17
CA ARG A 378 15.92 8.06 -21.50
C ARG A 378 16.10 8.01 -19.99
N HIS A 379 15.94 6.84 -19.36
CA HIS A 379 15.80 6.74 -17.91
C HIS A 379 16.74 5.72 -17.27
N HIS A 380 17.82 5.32 -17.94
CA HIS A 380 18.82 4.40 -17.37
C HIS A 380 18.19 3.13 -16.76
N LEU A 381 17.26 2.53 -17.50
CA LEU A 381 16.63 1.28 -17.09
C LEU A 381 17.69 0.21 -16.83
N GLN A 382 17.61 -0.41 -15.65
CA GLN A 382 18.39 -1.58 -15.28
C GLN A 382 17.63 -2.87 -15.61
N SER A 383 16.37 -2.96 -15.20
CA SER A 383 15.51 -4.09 -15.51
C SER A 383 14.03 -3.72 -15.42
N MET A 384 13.19 -4.45 -16.14
CA MET A 384 11.73 -4.33 -16.11
C MET A 384 11.09 -5.71 -16.22
N LEU A 385 10.07 -5.96 -15.43
CA LEU A 385 9.19 -7.12 -15.53
C LEU A 385 7.77 -6.62 -15.77
N ILE A 386 7.11 -7.19 -16.76
CA ILE A 386 5.73 -6.86 -17.12
C ILE A 386 4.87 -8.10 -16.91
N GLN A 387 3.75 -7.94 -16.23
CA GLN A 387 2.83 -9.02 -15.91
C GLN A 387 1.39 -8.62 -16.18
N LEU A 388 0.58 -9.59 -16.59
CA LEU A 388 -0.88 -9.47 -16.60
C LEU A 388 -1.49 -10.29 -15.47
N ARG A 389 -2.42 -9.70 -14.73
CA ARG A 389 -3.08 -10.33 -13.59
C ARG A 389 -4.58 -10.42 -13.85
N LYS A 390 -5.20 -11.53 -13.42
CA LYS A 390 -6.66 -11.63 -13.23
C LYS A 390 -6.98 -11.11 -11.83
N ALA A 391 -7.28 -9.83 -11.73
CA ALA A 391 -7.41 -9.12 -10.48
C ALA A 391 -8.29 -7.88 -10.66
N ARG A 392 -8.78 -7.32 -9.54
CA ARG A 392 -9.77 -6.24 -9.55
C ARG A 392 -9.36 -4.99 -10.32
N ARG A 393 -10.29 -4.34 -11.00
CA ARG A 393 -10.04 -3.05 -11.71
C ARG A 393 -9.64 -1.92 -10.76
N ASP A 394 -10.15 -1.90 -9.54
CA ASP A 394 -9.87 -0.85 -8.56
C ASP A 394 -8.51 -0.99 -7.84
N LEU A 395 -7.75 -2.03 -8.20
CA LEU A 395 -6.45 -2.40 -7.61
C LEU A 395 -6.50 -2.86 -6.15
N ALA A 396 -7.66 -2.82 -5.50
CA ALA A 396 -7.82 -3.33 -4.14
C ALA A 396 -7.55 -4.84 -4.12
N VAL A 397 -6.90 -5.32 -3.07
CA VAL A 397 -6.47 -6.71 -2.93
C VAL A 397 -7.44 -7.41 -1.98
N PRO A 398 -8.31 -8.32 -2.48
CA PRO A 398 -9.28 -9.00 -1.63
C PRO A 398 -8.63 -10.12 -0.80
N PRO A 399 -9.26 -10.55 0.32
CA PRO A 399 -8.80 -11.66 1.15
C PRO A 399 -9.21 -13.00 0.54
N ARG A 400 -9.02 -13.14 -0.78
CA ARG A 400 -9.46 -14.25 -1.62
C ARG A 400 -8.37 -14.56 -2.62
N PHE A 401 -8.39 -15.77 -3.17
CA PHE A 401 -7.41 -16.18 -4.16
C PHE A 401 -7.51 -15.30 -5.42
N GLU A 402 -6.49 -14.47 -5.62
CA GLU A 402 -6.16 -13.89 -6.93
C GLU A 402 -4.91 -14.58 -7.45
N GLY A 403 -5.00 -15.17 -8.65
CA GLY A 403 -3.86 -15.86 -9.26
C GLY A 403 -2.64 -14.93 -9.42
N PRO A 404 -1.42 -15.48 -9.42
CA PRO A 404 -0.22 -14.68 -9.65
C PRO A 404 -0.26 -14.03 -11.03
N GLY A 405 0.41 -12.89 -11.18
CA GLY A 405 0.58 -12.26 -12.49
C GLY A 405 1.40 -13.15 -13.41
N VAL A 406 0.93 -13.31 -14.64
CA VAL A 406 1.65 -14.05 -15.68
C VAL A 406 2.67 -13.10 -16.32
N PRO A 407 3.96 -13.43 -16.32
CA PRO A 407 4.98 -12.66 -17.04
C PRO A 407 4.68 -12.57 -18.54
N VAL A 408 4.66 -11.35 -19.08
CA VAL A 408 4.46 -11.05 -20.51
C VAL A 408 5.76 -10.67 -21.18
N ALA A 409 6.63 -9.96 -20.46
CA ALA A 409 7.94 -9.61 -20.95
C ALA A 409 8.91 -9.33 -19.80
N PHE A 410 10.18 -9.55 -20.09
CA PHE A 410 11.28 -9.08 -19.27
C PHE A 410 12.17 -8.14 -20.11
N VAL A 411 12.75 -7.12 -19.49
CA VAL A 411 13.66 -6.20 -20.17
C VAL A 411 14.93 -6.09 -19.37
N LEU A 412 16.07 -6.21 -20.06
CA LEU A 412 17.39 -6.00 -19.50
C LEU A 412 17.97 -4.69 -20.03
N GLY A 413 18.40 -3.84 -19.10
CA GLY A 413 19.03 -2.56 -19.38
C GLY A 413 20.32 -2.67 -20.20
N ALA A 414 20.70 -1.58 -20.85
CA ALA A 414 21.85 -1.60 -21.75
C ALA A 414 23.19 -1.80 -21.01
N GLU A 415 23.28 -1.40 -19.75
CA GLU A 415 24.47 -1.63 -18.92
C GLU A 415 24.61 -3.10 -18.56
N GLU A 416 23.50 -3.70 -18.16
CA GLU A 416 23.37 -5.08 -17.73
C GLU A 416 23.61 -6.02 -18.91
N VAL A 417 23.14 -5.67 -20.12
CA VAL A 417 23.45 -6.40 -21.36
C VAL A 417 24.95 -6.37 -21.66
N ARG A 418 25.61 -5.23 -21.45
CA ARG A 418 27.05 -5.05 -21.74
C ARG A 418 27.94 -5.75 -20.71
N GLU A 419 27.52 -5.79 -19.45
CA GLU A 419 28.23 -6.51 -18.38
C GLU A 419 28.05 -8.04 -18.50
N MET A 420 27.03 -8.49 -19.23
CA MET A 420 26.78 -9.91 -19.43
C MET A 420 27.92 -10.59 -20.22
N PRO A 421 28.43 -11.76 -19.76
CA PRO A 421 29.49 -12.46 -20.47
C PRO A 421 29.08 -12.95 -21.87
N GLY A 422 29.87 -12.58 -22.89
CA GLY A 422 29.71 -13.04 -24.27
C GLY A 422 28.34 -12.68 -24.88
N ASP A 423 27.78 -13.60 -25.66
CA ASP A 423 26.45 -13.42 -26.28
C ASP A 423 25.28 -13.90 -25.39
N ARG A 424 25.51 -14.15 -24.08
CA ARG A 424 24.52 -14.80 -23.21
C ARG A 424 23.17 -14.08 -23.21
N ALA A 425 23.19 -12.75 -23.17
CA ALA A 425 21.97 -11.95 -23.19
C ALA A 425 21.18 -12.11 -24.51
N ARG A 426 21.85 -12.42 -25.64
CA ARG A 426 21.24 -12.56 -26.97
C ARG A 426 20.84 -14.01 -27.29
N ARG A 427 21.63 -14.99 -26.83
CA ARG A 427 21.39 -16.43 -27.04
C ARG A 427 20.53 -16.98 -25.91
N THR A 428 19.25 -16.63 -25.94
CA THR A 428 18.26 -16.98 -24.90
C THR A 428 17.69 -18.39 -25.12
N PRO A 429 17.17 -19.03 -24.06
CA PRO A 429 16.48 -20.32 -24.16
C PRO A 429 15.02 -20.22 -24.64
N LEU A 430 14.51 -19.01 -24.88
CA LEU A 430 13.14 -18.77 -25.36
C LEU A 430 13.01 -19.11 -26.85
N SER A 431 11.78 -19.37 -27.30
CA SER A 431 11.47 -19.64 -28.71
C SER A 431 11.68 -18.42 -29.60
N GLU A 432 11.49 -17.23 -29.06
CA GLU A 432 11.67 -15.97 -29.77
C GLU A 432 12.97 -15.27 -29.36
N PRO A 433 13.71 -14.68 -30.32
CA PRO A 433 14.89 -13.89 -30.00
C PRO A 433 14.49 -12.57 -29.31
N PRO A 434 15.37 -11.99 -28.48
CA PRO A 434 15.08 -10.72 -27.83
C PRO A 434 15.11 -9.58 -28.84
N VAL A 435 14.19 -8.64 -28.68
CA VAL A 435 14.13 -7.41 -29.47
C VAL A 435 15.15 -6.42 -28.92
N GLN A 436 15.97 -5.85 -29.80
CA GLN A 436 16.90 -4.79 -29.41
C GLN A 436 16.17 -3.47 -29.28
N LEU A 437 16.37 -2.79 -28.15
CA LEU A 437 15.81 -1.47 -27.88
C LEU A 437 16.93 -0.42 -27.88
N GLY A 438 16.65 0.76 -28.45
CA GLY A 438 17.60 1.86 -28.47
C GLY A 438 18.79 1.68 -29.44
N PRO A 439 19.91 2.40 -29.21
CA PRO A 439 21.03 2.44 -30.16
C PRO A 439 21.73 1.08 -30.33
N LYS A 440 22.08 0.73 -31.58
CA LYS A 440 22.78 -0.53 -31.91
C LYS A 440 24.10 -0.75 -31.16
N THR A 441 24.76 0.33 -30.76
CA THR A 441 26.06 0.28 -30.06
C THR A 441 25.95 -0.05 -28.58
N ARG A 442 24.78 0.19 -27.95
CA ARG A 442 24.53 -0.06 -26.53
C ARG A 442 23.04 -0.37 -26.34
N PRO A 443 22.56 -1.51 -26.88
CA PRO A 443 21.15 -1.83 -26.86
C PRO A 443 20.74 -2.41 -25.50
N ALA A 444 19.53 -2.06 -25.07
CA ALA A 444 18.79 -2.88 -24.11
C ALA A 444 18.12 -4.04 -24.86
N LEU A 445 17.70 -5.07 -24.13
CA LEU A 445 17.06 -6.26 -24.70
C LEU A 445 15.69 -6.48 -24.09
N TYR A 446 14.67 -6.55 -24.93
CA TYR A 446 13.30 -6.90 -24.59
C TYR A 446 13.05 -8.38 -24.93
N TYR A 447 12.68 -9.16 -23.93
CA TYR A 447 12.40 -10.59 -24.04
C TYR A 447 10.88 -10.79 -24.00
N PRO A 448 10.21 -10.95 -25.16
CA PRO A 448 8.80 -11.33 -25.17
C PRO A 448 8.65 -12.74 -24.58
N LEU A 449 7.60 -12.96 -23.79
CA LEU A 449 7.27 -14.28 -23.26
C LEU A 449 6.05 -14.80 -24.03
N PRO A 450 6.19 -15.90 -24.79
CA PRO A 450 5.26 -16.32 -25.85
C PRO A 450 3.96 -16.96 -25.33
N GLY A 451 3.80 -17.08 -24.01
CA GLY A 451 2.62 -17.69 -23.39
C GLY A 451 1.38 -16.81 -23.50
N ASP A 452 0.20 -17.42 -23.40
CA ASP A 452 -1.03 -16.68 -23.12
C ASP A 452 -0.83 -15.97 -21.76
N PRO A 453 -0.94 -14.64 -21.68
CA PRO A 453 -0.88 -13.91 -20.42
C PRO A 453 -1.95 -14.31 -19.40
N SER A 454 -2.89 -15.18 -19.78
CA SER A 454 -3.92 -15.78 -18.94
C SER A 454 -3.56 -17.17 -18.40
N ASP A 455 -2.42 -17.75 -18.81
CA ASP A 455 -1.91 -19.07 -18.43
C ASP A 455 -0.62 -18.98 -17.61
N LEU A 456 -0.51 -19.78 -16.55
CA LEU A 456 0.64 -19.78 -15.63
C LEU A 456 1.92 -20.35 -16.27
N SER A 457 1.86 -20.93 -17.46
CA SER A 457 3.02 -21.44 -18.21
C SER A 457 4.11 -20.37 -18.45
N GLY A 458 3.73 -19.09 -18.54
CA GLY A 458 4.68 -17.97 -18.70
C GLY A 458 5.74 -17.88 -17.59
N TRP A 459 5.44 -18.41 -16.39
CA TRP A 459 6.43 -18.51 -15.31
C TRP A 459 7.58 -19.48 -15.62
N GLN A 460 7.31 -20.57 -16.33
CA GLN A 460 8.36 -21.53 -16.68
C GLN A 460 9.39 -20.91 -17.63
N ASP A 461 8.91 -20.15 -18.62
CA ASP A 461 9.79 -19.47 -19.58
C ASP A 461 10.55 -18.32 -18.91
N PHE A 462 9.89 -17.57 -18.03
CA PHE A 462 10.56 -16.56 -17.22
C PHE A 462 11.64 -17.17 -16.32
N GLU A 463 11.36 -18.27 -15.62
CA GLU A 463 12.34 -18.97 -14.78
C GLU A 463 13.52 -19.51 -15.59
N ARG A 464 13.27 -20.13 -16.76
CA ARG A 464 14.32 -20.59 -17.68
C ARG A 464 15.20 -19.44 -18.13
N LEU A 465 14.60 -18.31 -18.53
CA LEU A 465 15.32 -17.10 -18.91
C LEU A 465 16.18 -16.59 -17.75
N MET A 466 15.59 -16.42 -16.55
CA MET A 466 16.31 -15.90 -15.39
C MET A 466 17.46 -16.80 -14.96
N ARG A 467 17.29 -18.12 -15.00
CA ARG A 467 18.36 -19.09 -14.72
C ARG A 467 19.50 -18.94 -15.72
N HIS A 468 19.18 -18.87 -17.01
CA HIS A 468 20.14 -18.66 -18.09
C HIS A 468 20.91 -17.35 -17.94
N LEU A 469 20.21 -16.22 -17.70
CA LEU A 469 20.86 -14.91 -17.51
C LEU A 469 21.79 -14.90 -16.30
N LYS A 470 21.41 -15.57 -15.21
CA LYS A 470 22.26 -15.77 -14.01
C LYS A 470 23.43 -16.72 -14.24
N GLY A 471 23.46 -17.45 -15.35
CA GLY A 471 24.50 -18.44 -15.67
C GLY A 471 24.41 -19.72 -14.84
N ALA A 472 23.21 -20.05 -14.35
CA ALA A 472 22.92 -21.22 -13.52
C ALA A 472 22.37 -22.40 -14.34
#